data_AF-A0A2V7KZP3-F1
#
_entry.id   AF-A0A2V7KZP3-F1
#
_cell.length_a   1.000
_cell.length_b   1.000
_cell.length_c   1.000
_cell.angle_alpha   90.00
_cell.angle_beta   90.00
_cell.angle_gamma   90.00
#
_symmetry.space_group_name_H-M   'P 1'
#
loop_
_entity.id
_entity.type
_entity.pdbx_description
1 polymer ?
#
loop_
_entity_poly.entity_id
_entity_poly.type
_entity_poly.pdbx_seq_one_letter_code
_entity_poly.pdbx_strand_id
1 'polypeptide(L)'
;MRALLGWLGCATLGASLVACASRSAPVTPSVAKDSAAGGSVAVRTASARDSARQEVVRALAKLQTVASRAEAASAMAEAEIAVQSLRAAFGAQPAATSDVTQAGTLLQQASAEFAKQNYGGALYLANQAKSLAGLGRSRLGGPGRPPLRPGEVSFAVPVRLQATARGKVREGPGGAYKVLFTVDPGTGLVGYSYVEQWVRVADESGRAGWMFLSLVGRRATEPGGR
;
A
#
# COMPACT_ATOMS: atom_id res chain seq x y z
N MET A 1 -48.94 -43.81 14.78
CA MET A 1 -49.95 -43.44 15.80
C MET A 1 -49.27 -42.67 16.91
N ARG A 2 -49.84 -41.50 17.24
CA ARG A 2 -49.60 -40.56 18.36
C ARG A 2 -48.61 -40.94 19.47
N ALA A 3 -47.75 -39.99 19.82
CA ALA A 3 -47.36 -39.73 21.21
C ALA A 3 -47.32 -38.21 21.46
N LEU A 4 -48.27 -37.75 22.28
CA LEU A 4 -48.30 -36.46 22.98
C LEU A 4 -47.45 -36.56 24.23
N LEU A 5 -46.81 -35.46 24.64
CA LEU A 5 -46.51 -35.00 26.03
C LEU A 5 -45.62 -33.76 25.84
N GLY A 6 -45.85 -32.58 26.41
CA GLY A 6 -46.45 -32.20 27.68
C GLY A 6 -45.58 -31.04 28.16
N TRP A 7 -46.08 -29.79 28.06
CA TRP A 7 -45.29 -28.59 28.33
C TRP A 7 -45.45 -28.21 29.81
N LEU A 8 -44.34 -28.25 30.54
CA LEU A 8 -44.21 -27.84 31.93
C LEU A 8 -44.09 -26.32 32.01
N GLY A 9 -44.87 -25.70 32.89
CA GLY A 9 -44.70 -24.30 33.28
C GLY A 9 -43.51 -24.10 34.21
N CYS A 10 -42.97 -22.88 34.22
CA CYS A 10 -42.12 -22.39 35.31
C CYS A 10 -42.30 -20.87 35.43
N ALA A 11 -42.69 -20.45 36.62
CA ALA A 11 -42.89 -19.06 37.01
C ALA A 11 -41.58 -18.40 37.44
N THR A 12 -41.45 -17.09 37.22
CA THR A 12 -40.54 -16.23 37.98
C THR A 12 -41.15 -14.84 38.20
N LEU A 13 -41.20 -14.44 39.47
CA LEU A 13 -41.49 -13.10 39.96
C LEU A 13 -40.36 -12.12 39.61
N GLY A 14 -40.65 -10.81 39.60
CA GLY A 14 -39.67 -9.83 40.07
C GLY A 14 -39.77 -8.39 39.55
N ALA A 15 -39.91 -7.48 40.52
CA ALA A 15 -39.43 -6.10 40.55
C ALA A 15 -40.25 -4.98 39.86
N SER A 16 -41.00 -4.26 40.70
CA SER A 16 -41.43 -2.87 40.50
C SER A 16 -40.22 -1.94 40.38
N LEU A 17 -40.23 -1.05 39.39
CA LEU A 17 -39.35 0.11 39.30
C LEU A 17 -40.18 1.38 39.10
N VAL A 18 -39.89 2.34 39.97
CA VAL A 18 -40.46 3.68 40.07
C VAL A 18 -40.11 4.49 38.81
N ALA A 19 -41.13 5.04 38.14
CA ALA A 19 -40.96 5.98 37.04
C ALA A 19 -40.70 7.39 37.59
N CYS A 20 -39.47 7.87 37.45
CA CYS A 20 -39.13 9.29 37.65
C CYS A 20 -39.16 9.98 36.29
N ALA A 21 -40.13 10.87 36.07
CA ALA A 21 -40.29 11.62 34.82
C ALA A 21 -39.30 12.80 34.77
N SER A 22 -38.15 12.63 34.12
CA SER A 22 -37.23 13.73 33.78
C SER A 22 -37.52 14.20 32.35
N ARG A 23 -38.22 15.34 32.22
CA ARG A 23 -38.35 16.07 30.95
C ARG A 23 -36.97 16.55 30.50
N SER A 24 -36.41 15.92 29.46
CA SER A 24 -35.28 16.45 28.70
C SER A 24 -35.84 17.17 27.47
N ALA A 25 -35.69 18.50 27.43
CA ALA A 25 -35.95 19.27 26.22
C ALA A 25 -34.88 18.95 25.17
N PRO A 26 -35.21 18.87 23.88
CA PRO A 26 -34.23 18.65 22.83
C PRO A 26 -33.37 19.91 22.67
N VAL A 27 -32.10 19.83 23.07
CA VAL A 27 -31.06 20.79 22.69
C VAL A 27 -30.75 20.56 21.21
N THR A 28 -31.21 21.46 20.35
CA THR A 28 -30.77 21.53 18.95
C THR A 28 -29.35 22.08 18.91
N PRO A 29 -28.35 21.35 18.37
CA PRO A 29 -27.06 21.96 18.09
C PRO A 29 -27.23 22.90 16.89
N SER A 30 -27.23 24.20 17.17
CA SER A 30 -27.05 25.24 16.15
C SER A 30 -25.64 25.13 15.60
N VAL A 31 -25.50 24.45 14.46
CA VAL A 31 -24.25 24.44 13.70
C VAL A 31 -24.08 25.84 13.11
N ALA A 32 -23.27 26.65 13.79
CA ALA A 32 -22.71 27.86 13.22
C ALA A 32 -21.97 27.49 11.93
N LYS A 33 -22.48 28.01 10.82
CA LYS A 33 -21.96 27.82 9.47
C LYS A 33 -20.72 28.71 9.31
N ASP A 34 -19.61 28.29 9.90
CA ASP A 34 -18.31 28.86 9.54
C ASP A 34 -17.90 28.32 8.17
N SER A 35 -17.91 29.26 7.25
CA SER A 35 -17.57 29.07 5.85
C SER A 35 -16.07 28.80 5.69
N ALA A 36 -15.77 28.01 4.65
CA ALA A 36 -14.51 28.05 3.92
C ALA A 36 -13.20 27.78 4.71
N ALA A 37 -12.95 26.52 5.07
CA ALA A 37 -11.59 26.02 5.29
C ALA A 37 -11.46 24.54 4.87
N GLY A 38 -11.94 24.23 3.66
CA GLY A 38 -11.70 22.96 2.97
C GLY A 38 -10.32 22.87 2.33
N GLY A 39 -9.31 23.57 2.85
CA GLY A 39 -7.92 23.26 2.56
C GLY A 39 -7.67 21.84 3.08
N SER A 40 -7.71 20.89 2.15
CA SER A 40 -7.73 19.44 2.36
C SER A 40 -7.01 19.04 3.66
N VAL A 41 -7.71 18.33 4.55
CA VAL A 41 -7.14 17.79 5.81
C VAL A 41 -5.82 17.04 5.55
N ALA A 42 -5.65 16.47 4.36
CA ALA A 42 -4.40 15.85 3.90
C ALA A 42 -3.21 16.83 3.78
N VAL A 43 -3.44 18.08 3.37
CA VAL A 43 -2.39 19.11 3.26
C VAL A 43 -1.94 19.60 4.63
N ARG A 44 -2.88 19.82 5.56
CA ARG A 44 -2.54 20.21 6.96
C ARG A 44 -1.77 19.12 7.68
N THR A 45 -2.18 17.86 7.50
CA THR A 45 -1.49 16.70 8.11
C THR A 45 -0.12 16.44 7.47
N ALA A 46 0.05 16.67 6.17
CA ALA A 46 1.36 16.61 5.51
C ALA A 46 2.32 17.68 6.07
N SER A 47 1.87 18.94 6.13
CA SER A 47 2.64 20.06 6.68
C SER A 47 3.05 19.85 8.14
N ALA A 48 2.14 19.35 8.99
CA ALA A 48 2.45 19.01 10.38
C ALA A 48 3.48 17.86 10.51
N ARG A 49 3.48 16.89 9.58
CA ARG A 49 4.49 15.84 9.54
C ARG A 49 5.85 16.38 9.11
N ASP A 50 5.88 17.32 8.16
CA ASP A 50 7.10 17.99 7.71
C ASP A 50 7.74 18.79 8.84
N SER A 51 6.96 19.58 9.59
CA SER A 51 7.48 20.34 10.74
C SER A 51 8.03 19.44 11.84
N ALA A 52 7.30 18.39 12.22
CA ALA A 52 7.76 17.42 13.22
C ALA A 52 9.09 16.76 12.82
N ARG A 53 9.27 16.42 11.53
CA ARG A 53 10.56 15.90 11.04
C ARG A 53 11.68 16.92 11.16
N GLN A 54 11.43 18.17 10.82
CA GLN A 54 12.43 19.23 10.94
C GLN A 54 12.85 19.45 12.40
N GLU A 55 11.92 19.33 13.34
CA GLU A 55 12.24 19.41 14.78
C GLU A 55 13.14 18.25 15.23
N VAL A 56 12.86 17.02 14.80
CA VAL A 56 13.73 15.86 15.07
C VAL A 56 15.13 16.09 14.50
N VAL A 57 15.24 16.52 13.24
CA VAL A 57 16.53 16.80 12.59
C VAL A 57 17.31 17.89 13.32
N ARG A 58 16.63 18.96 13.75
CA ARG A 58 17.22 20.03 14.55
C ARG A 58 17.68 19.53 15.92
N ALA A 59 16.91 18.66 16.57
CA ALA A 59 17.30 18.05 17.83
C ALA A 59 18.53 17.16 17.67
N LEU A 60 18.60 16.35 16.61
CA LEU A 60 19.75 15.49 16.30
C LEU A 60 21.01 16.31 15.99
N ALA A 61 20.88 17.47 15.34
CA ALA A 61 21.99 18.40 15.11
C ALA A 61 22.57 18.93 16.42
N LYS A 62 21.70 19.29 17.38
CA LYS A 62 22.12 19.83 18.69
C LYS A 62 22.77 18.77 19.57
N LEU A 63 22.28 17.53 19.50
CA LEU A 63 22.73 16.44 20.36
C LEU A 63 24.01 15.76 19.85
N GLN A 64 24.53 16.14 18.67
CA GLN A 64 25.69 15.50 18.03
C GLN A 64 25.61 13.97 18.14
N THR A 65 24.47 13.40 17.78
CA THR A 65 24.22 11.96 17.96
C THR A 65 25.29 11.13 17.26
N VAL A 66 25.68 10.01 17.90
CA VAL A 66 26.84 9.15 17.60
C VAL A 66 26.83 8.49 16.19
N ALA A 67 25.84 8.79 15.35
CA ALA A 67 25.82 8.31 13.97
C ALA A 67 27.09 8.75 13.23
N SER A 68 27.85 7.77 12.74
CA SER A 68 29.10 8.07 12.05
C SER A 68 28.84 8.61 10.64
N ARG A 69 29.80 9.36 10.09
CA ARG A 69 29.75 9.79 8.68
C ARG A 69 29.57 8.61 7.73
N ALA A 70 30.25 7.49 7.99
CA ALA A 70 30.19 6.30 7.16
C ALA A 70 28.81 5.63 7.21
N GLU A 71 28.20 5.56 8.40
CA GLU A 71 26.86 5.01 8.59
C GLU A 71 25.80 5.86 7.88
N ALA A 72 25.85 7.18 8.05
CA ALA A 72 24.95 8.10 7.34
C ALA A 72 25.10 7.99 5.82
N ALA A 73 26.34 7.92 5.30
CA ALA A 73 26.59 7.76 3.87
C ALA A 73 26.05 6.41 3.35
N SER A 74 26.20 5.33 4.12
CA SER A 74 25.70 4.00 3.75
C SER A 74 24.18 3.99 3.69
N ALA A 75 23.52 4.57 4.70
CA ALA A 75 22.06 4.68 4.72
C ALA A 75 21.52 5.54 3.57
N MET A 76 22.22 6.63 3.22
CA MET A 76 21.86 7.46 2.06
C MET A 76 21.97 6.67 0.76
N ALA A 77 23.06 5.91 0.55
CA ALA A 77 23.22 5.08 -0.64
C ALA A 77 22.15 3.98 -0.73
N GLU A 78 21.82 3.32 0.37
CA GLU A 78 20.74 2.33 0.41
C GLU A 78 19.37 2.95 0.09
N ALA A 79 19.11 4.14 0.63
CA ALA A 79 17.89 4.87 0.37
C ALA A 79 17.79 5.31 -1.10
N GLU A 80 18.90 5.76 -1.71
CA GLU A 80 18.98 6.07 -3.13
C GLU A 80 18.67 4.86 -4.01
N ILE A 81 19.27 3.70 -3.71
CA ILE A 81 18.98 2.45 -4.43
C ILE A 81 17.50 2.08 -4.28
N ALA A 82 16.93 2.20 -3.08
CA ALA A 82 15.52 1.93 -2.86
C ALA A 82 14.62 2.84 -3.70
N VAL A 83 14.90 4.14 -3.76
CA VAL A 83 14.14 5.11 -4.57
C VAL A 83 14.33 4.87 -6.08
N GLN A 84 15.55 4.51 -6.52
CA GLN A 84 15.79 4.14 -7.92
C GLN A 84 15.00 2.89 -8.30
N SER A 85 14.98 1.86 -7.44
CA SER A 85 14.19 0.65 -7.67
C SER A 85 12.69 0.96 -7.73
N LEU A 86 12.21 1.89 -6.90
CA LEU A 86 10.83 2.34 -6.91
C LEU A 86 10.48 3.03 -8.24
N ARG A 87 11.34 3.96 -8.70
CA ARG A 87 11.18 4.65 -9.99
C ARG A 87 11.14 3.67 -11.16
N ALA A 88 12.08 2.73 -11.20
CA ALA A 88 12.17 1.73 -12.25
C ALA A 88 10.91 0.86 -12.32
N ALA A 89 10.32 0.52 -11.16
CA ALA A 89 9.15 -0.33 -11.09
C ALA A 89 7.83 0.38 -11.44
N PHE A 90 7.75 1.70 -11.30
CA PHE A 90 6.52 2.46 -11.53
C PHE A 90 6.30 2.98 -12.95
N GLY A 91 7.33 3.07 -13.81
CA GLY A 91 7.15 3.64 -15.15
C GLY A 91 6.44 5.01 -15.12
N ALA A 92 5.39 5.20 -15.92
CA ALA A 92 4.63 6.46 -16.06
C ALA A 92 3.32 6.50 -15.23
N GLN A 93 3.20 5.75 -14.12
CA GLN A 93 1.98 5.72 -13.31
C GLN A 93 1.80 7.00 -12.45
N PRO A 94 0.62 7.68 -12.43
CA PRO A 94 0.44 8.94 -11.70
C PRO A 94 0.45 8.85 -10.17
N ALA A 95 -0.03 7.75 -9.57
CA ALA A 95 -0.02 7.59 -8.11
C ALA A 95 1.38 7.25 -7.56
N ALA A 96 2.26 6.76 -8.42
CA ALA A 96 3.67 6.50 -8.13
C ALA A 96 4.48 7.77 -7.92
N THR A 97 4.13 8.81 -8.68
CA THR A 97 4.96 10.00 -8.80
C THR A 97 4.98 10.74 -7.47
N SER A 98 3.91 10.69 -6.67
CA SER A 98 3.86 11.31 -5.34
C SER A 98 4.83 10.66 -4.36
N ASP A 99 4.85 9.32 -4.26
CA ASP A 99 5.77 8.58 -3.38
C ASP A 99 7.23 8.79 -3.80
N VAL A 100 7.50 8.70 -5.11
CA VAL A 100 8.84 8.95 -5.67
C VAL A 100 9.30 10.39 -5.41
N THR A 101 8.41 11.38 -5.55
CA THR A 101 8.73 12.78 -5.31
C THR A 101 9.02 13.03 -3.84
N GLN A 102 8.18 12.50 -2.94
CA GLN A 102 8.39 12.62 -1.49
C GLN A 102 9.70 11.98 -1.02
N ALA A 103 10.00 10.76 -1.47
CA ALA A 103 11.28 10.11 -1.15
C ALA A 103 12.47 10.90 -1.71
N GLY A 104 12.34 11.48 -2.90
CA GLY A 104 13.34 12.37 -3.49
C GLY A 104 13.61 13.62 -2.64
N THR A 105 12.57 14.27 -2.14
CA THR A 105 12.70 15.43 -1.24
C THR A 105 13.41 15.06 0.05
N LEU A 106 13.10 13.90 0.65
CA LEU A 106 13.78 13.43 1.86
C LEU A 106 15.28 13.17 1.62
N LEU A 107 15.65 12.61 0.46
CA LEU A 107 17.06 12.41 0.08
C LEU A 107 17.81 13.74 -0.12
N GLN A 108 17.17 14.73 -0.73
CA GLN A 108 17.75 16.08 -0.85
C GLN A 108 17.98 16.71 0.53
N GLN A 109 17.01 16.58 1.44
CA GLN A 109 17.16 17.05 2.82
C GLN A 109 18.27 16.29 3.56
N ALA A 110 18.35 14.97 3.41
CA ALA A 110 19.41 14.15 4.01
C ALA A 110 20.79 14.61 3.53
N SER A 111 20.93 14.90 2.23
CA SER A 111 22.17 15.42 1.63
C SER A 111 22.56 16.78 2.19
N ALA A 112 21.57 17.68 2.39
CA ALA A 112 21.82 18.98 3.00
C ALA A 112 22.28 18.86 4.46
N GLU A 113 21.71 17.93 5.24
CA GLU A 113 22.13 17.67 6.62
C GLU A 113 23.51 16.99 6.69
N PHE A 114 23.79 16.08 5.76
CA PHE A 114 25.11 15.44 5.63
C PHE A 114 26.20 16.46 5.34
N ALA A 115 25.93 17.44 4.46
CA ALA A 115 26.86 18.53 4.15
C ALA A 115 27.13 19.44 5.36
N LYS A 116 26.15 19.60 6.25
CA LYS A 116 26.29 20.32 7.54
C LYS A 116 26.98 19.47 8.62
N GLN A 117 27.39 18.24 8.31
CA GLN A 117 27.93 17.25 9.26
C GLN A 117 26.92 16.81 10.33
N ASN A 118 25.62 17.04 10.12
CA ASN A 118 24.54 16.48 10.94
C ASN A 118 24.24 15.05 10.49
N TYR A 119 25.16 14.13 10.80
CA TYR A 119 25.07 12.73 10.37
C TYR A 119 23.85 12.01 10.97
N GLY A 120 23.45 12.37 12.19
CA GLY A 120 22.21 11.87 12.80
C GLY A 120 20.96 12.27 12.03
N GLY A 121 20.84 13.56 11.67
CA GLY A 121 19.75 14.07 10.84
C GLY A 121 19.73 13.45 9.45
N ALA A 122 20.90 13.30 8.82
CA ALA A 122 21.05 12.65 7.52
C ALA A 122 20.62 11.17 7.56
N LEU A 123 21.09 10.41 8.55
CA LEU A 123 20.73 9.02 8.77
C LEU A 123 19.22 8.84 9.00
N TYR A 124 18.63 9.71 9.81
CA TYR A 124 17.18 9.71 10.07
C TYR A 124 16.37 9.93 8.77
N LEU A 125 16.71 10.97 8.00
CA LEU A 125 16.01 11.29 6.76
C LEU A 125 16.21 10.22 5.68
N ALA A 126 17.40 9.62 5.58
CA ALA A 126 17.68 8.51 4.67
C ALA A 126 16.82 7.28 5.00
N ASN A 127 16.71 6.91 6.28
CA ASN A 127 15.85 5.80 6.71
C ASN A 127 14.36 6.07 6.44
N GLN A 128 13.91 7.32 6.62
CA GLN A 128 12.55 7.72 6.25
C GLN A 128 12.29 7.59 4.74
N ALA A 129 13.24 8.01 3.90
CA ALA A 129 13.15 7.86 2.45
C ALA A 129 13.11 6.37 2.03
N LYS A 130 13.97 5.54 2.62
CA LYS A 130 14.01 4.09 2.39
C LYS A 130 12.68 3.40 2.78
N SER A 131 12.12 3.74 3.94
CA SER A 131 10.84 3.22 4.40
C SER A 131 9.69 3.61 3.45
N LEU A 132 9.63 4.88 3.06
CA LEU A 132 8.64 5.37 2.11
C LEU A 132 8.75 4.66 0.76
N ALA A 133 9.97 4.45 0.28
CA ALA A 133 10.23 3.72 -0.95
C ALA A 133 9.75 2.25 -0.87
N GLY A 134 10.00 1.59 0.26
CA GLY A 134 9.50 0.23 0.53
C GLY A 134 7.98 0.15 0.55
N LEU A 135 7.30 1.11 1.19
CA LEU A 135 5.83 1.19 1.21
C LEU A 135 5.24 1.44 -0.19
N GLY A 136 5.85 2.33 -0.97
CA GLY A 136 5.47 2.56 -2.37
C GLY A 136 5.63 1.30 -3.22
N ARG A 137 6.68 0.52 -2.99
CA ARG A 137 6.90 -0.77 -3.66
C ARG A 137 5.90 -1.84 -3.22
N SER A 138 5.45 -1.84 -1.97
CA SER A 138 4.33 -2.70 -1.57
C SER A 138 3.02 -2.30 -2.26
N ARG A 139 2.78 -0.99 -2.44
CA ARG A 139 1.63 -0.46 -3.19
C ARG A 139 1.69 -0.76 -4.70
N LEU A 140 2.87 -0.97 -5.28
CA LEU A 140 3.05 -1.46 -6.66
C LEU A 140 2.45 -2.84 -6.91
N GLY A 141 2.14 -3.60 -5.86
CA GLY A 141 1.23 -4.74 -5.97
C GLY A 141 -0.19 -4.37 -6.46
N GLY A 142 -0.52 -3.08 -6.50
CA GLY A 142 -1.77 -2.49 -6.97
C GLY A 142 -2.71 -2.08 -5.83
N PRO A 143 -3.35 -0.88 -5.89
CA PRO A 143 -4.52 -0.59 -5.06
C PRO A 143 -5.64 -1.58 -5.42
N GLY A 144 -6.23 -2.23 -4.41
CA GLY A 144 -7.22 -3.30 -4.61
C GLY A 144 -6.62 -4.71 -4.80
N ARG A 145 -5.31 -4.89 -4.55
CA ARG A 145 -4.73 -6.23 -4.43
C ARG A 145 -5.36 -6.95 -3.23
N PRO A 146 -6.03 -8.10 -3.43
CA PRO A 146 -6.43 -8.96 -2.33
C PRO A 146 -5.19 -9.35 -1.54
N PRO A 147 -5.29 -9.48 -0.20
CA PRO A 147 -4.19 -9.96 0.61
C PRO A 147 -3.59 -11.25 0.01
N LEU A 148 -2.27 -11.39 0.13
CA LEU A 148 -1.55 -12.55 -0.38
C LEU A 148 -2.19 -13.83 0.15
N ARG A 149 -2.47 -14.76 -0.75
CA ARG A 149 -2.94 -16.09 -0.35
C ARG A 149 -1.79 -16.83 0.34
N PRO A 150 -2.07 -17.78 1.26
CA PRO A 150 -1.04 -18.67 1.78
C PRO A 150 -0.25 -19.33 0.64
N GLY A 151 1.09 -19.27 0.70
CA GLY A 151 1.97 -19.79 -0.35
C GLY A 151 2.14 -18.88 -1.58
N GLU A 152 1.52 -17.68 -1.61
CA GLU A 152 1.72 -16.71 -2.69
C GLU A 152 3.02 -15.92 -2.50
N VAL A 153 3.90 -16.03 -3.49
CA VAL A 153 5.18 -15.30 -3.51
C VAL A 153 5.07 -14.14 -4.50
N SER A 154 5.30 -12.92 -4.01
CA SER A 154 5.32 -11.72 -4.86
C SER A 154 6.61 -11.61 -5.65
N PHE A 155 6.53 -11.16 -6.90
CA PHE A 155 7.71 -10.72 -7.61
C PHE A 155 8.26 -9.44 -6.99
N ALA A 156 9.59 -9.28 -7.01
CA ALA A 156 10.24 -8.09 -6.46
C ALA A 156 9.81 -6.81 -7.20
N VAL A 157 9.56 -6.93 -8.50
CA VAL A 157 8.97 -5.93 -9.40
C VAL A 157 7.94 -6.61 -10.32
N PRO A 158 6.89 -5.91 -10.79
CA PRO A 158 5.99 -6.46 -11.78
C PRO A 158 6.74 -6.86 -13.07
N VAL A 159 6.47 -8.07 -13.56
CA VAL A 159 7.17 -8.66 -14.71
C VAL A 159 6.35 -8.44 -15.98
N ARG A 160 6.95 -7.92 -17.06
CA ARG A 160 6.29 -7.82 -18.37
C ARG A 160 6.26 -9.18 -19.06
N LEU A 161 5.05 -9.61 -19.37
CA LEU A 161 4.76 -10.94 -19.88
C LEU A 161 3.87 -10.84 -21.13
N GLN A 162 3.73 -11.93 -21.84
CA GLN A 162 2.78 -12.09 -22.94
C GLN A 162 2.13 -13.46 -22.90
N ALA A 163 0.89 -13.56 -23.35
CA ALA A 163 0.25 -14.86 -23.55
C ALA A 163 0.94 -15.60 -24.72
N THR A 164 1.45 -16.81 -24.49
CA THR A 164 2.10 -17.62 -25.55
C THR A 164 1.10 -18.35 -26.43
N ALA A 165 -0.08 -18.62 -25.87
CA ALA A 165 -1.20 -19.25 -26.55
C ALA A 165 -2.51 -18.67 -26.01
N ARG A 166 -3.64 -19.04 -26.64
CA ARG A 166 -4.95 -18.67 -26.13
C ARG A 166 -5.13 -19.30 -24.74
N GLY A 167 -5.32 -18.45 -23.74
CA GLY A 167 -5.26 -18.84 -22.32
C GLY A 167 -6.46 -18.36 -21.52
N LYS A 168 -6.85 -19.16 -20.52
CA LYS A 168 -7.94 -18.80 -19.59
C LYS A 168 -7.34 -18.14 -18.36
N VAL A 169 -7.85 -16.95 -18.04
CA VAL A 169 -7.55 -16.25 -16.79
C VAL A 169 -8.65 -16.58 -15.79
N ARG A 170 -8.25 -17.05 -14.60
CA ARG A 170 -9.15 -17.61 -13.58
C ARG A 170 -9.15 -16.79 -12.31
N GLU A 171 -10.17 -17.00 -11.49
CA GLU A 171 -10.32 -16.31 -10.20
C GLU A 171 -9.29 -16.74 -9.15
N GLY A 172 -8.79 -17.97 -9.23
CA GLY A 172 -7.81 -18.53 -8.31
C GLY A 172 -6.77 -19.43 -9.00
N PRO A 173 -5.69 -19.77 -8.28
CA PRO A 173 -4.61 -20.61 -8.79
C PRO A 173 -5.07 -22.08 -8.80
N GLY A 174 -5.60 -22.53 -9.95
CA GLY A 174 -6.03 -23.92 -10.12
C GLY A 174 -7.03 -24.10 -11.26
N GLY A 175 -7.11 -25.33 -11.77
CA GLY A 175 -8.05 -25.70 -12.84
C GLY A 175 -9.52 -25.67 -12.42
N ALA A 176 -9.80 -25.80 -11.12
CA ALA A 176 -11.15 -25.81 -10.55
C ALA A 176 -11.77 -24.41 -10.41
N TYR A 177 -10.96 -23.34 -10.45
CA TYR A 177 -11.47 -21.97 -10.30
C TYR A 177 -12.19 -21.50 -11.55
N LYS A 178 -13.23 -20.69 -11.36
CA LYS A 178 -14.00 -20.07 -12.44
C LYS A 178 -13.09 -19.28 -13.38
N VAL A 179 -13.36 -19.41 -14.69
CA VAL A 179 -12.73 -18.58 -15.73
C VAL A 179 -13.38 -17.21 -15.70
N LEU A 180 -12.57 -16.17 -15.52
CA LEU A 180 -13.00 -14.77 -15.55
C LEU A 180 -13.07 -14.25 -16.99
N PHE A 181 -12.02 -14.50 -17.76
CA PHE A 181 -11.91 -14.12 -19.17
C PHE A 181 -10.86 -14.96 -19.89
N THR A 182 -10.77 -14.78 -21.21
CA THR A 182 -9.77 -15.44 -22.06
C THR A 182 -8.87 -14.37 -22.66
N VAL A 183 -7.59 -14.70 -22.84
CA VAL A 183 -6.59 -13.86 -23.50
C VAL A 183 -6.13 -14.54 -24.78
N ASP A 184 -5.92 -13.76 -25.83
CA ASP A 184 -5.39 -14.25 -27.10
C ASP A 184 -3.85 -14.26 -27.10
N PRO A 185 -3.21 -15.11 -27.93
CA PRO A 185 -1.76 -15.13 -28.06
C PRO A 185 -1.18 -13.75 -28.39
N GLY A 186 -0.01 -13.43 -27.83
CA GLY A 186 0.65 -12.13 -28.02
C GLY A 186 0.09 -10.99 -27.15
N THR A 187 -1.04 -11.20 -26.44
CA THR A 187 -1.61 -10.19 -25.53
C THR A 187 -0.60 -9.83 -24.45
N GLY A 188 -0.38 -8.52 -24.25
CA GLY A 188 0.47 -7.98 -23.21
C GLY A 188 -0.10 -8.21 -21.81
N LEU A 189 0.73 -8.73 -20.91
CA LEU A 189 0.36 -9.02 -19.52
C LEU A 189 1.41 -8.47 -18.55
N VAL A 190 0.98 -8.18 -17.33
CA VAL A 190 1.87 -7.86 -16.20
C VAL A 190 1.69 -8.91 -15.12
N GLY A 191 2.76 -9.61 -14.77
CA GLY A 191 2.79 -10.58 -13.67
C GLY A 191 3.16 -9.93 -12.34
N TYR A 192 2.48 -10.31 -11.27
CA TYR A 192 2.68 -9.72 -9.92
C TYR A 192 3.17 -10.72 -8.87
N SER A 193 2.72 -11.97 -8.97
CA SER A 193 3.02 -13.03 -8.01
C SER A 193 2.79 -14.40 -8.62
N TYR A 194 3.21 -15.43 -7.90
CA TYR A 194 2.93 -16.82 -8.27
C TYR A 194 2.57 -17.65 -7.04
N VAL A 195 1.81 -18.72 -7.31
CA VAL A 195 1.54 -19.83 -6.39
C VAL A 195 1.75 -21.09 -7.22
N GLU A 196 2.73 -21.92 -6.85
CA GLU A 196 3.10 -23.10 -7.62
C GLU A 196 3.32 -22.78 -9.11
N GLN A 197 2.49 -23.34 -9.99
CA GLN A 197 2.54 -23.14 -11.45
C GLN A 197 1.52 -22.11 -11.96
N TRP A 198 0.98 -21.27 -11.08
CA TRP A 198 0.01 -20.24 -11.43
C TRP A 198 0.60 -18.86 -11.21
N VAL A 199 0.49 -18.01 -12.22
CA VAL A 199 0.97 -16.63 -12.18
C VAL A 199 -0.24 -15.71 -12.09
N ARG A 200 -0.20 -14.77 -11.15
CA ARG A 200 -1.18 -13.68 -11.06
C ARG A 200 -0.82 -12.61 -12.08
N VAL A 201 -1.69 -12.43 -13.06
CA VAL A 201 -1.52 -11.53 -14.20
C VAL A 201 -2.61 -10.47 -14.25
N ALA A 202 -2.30 -9.31 -14.84
CA ALA A 202 -3.29 -8.35 -15.32
C ALA A 202 -3.03 -8.01 -16.78
N ASP A 203 -4.09 -7.74 -17.53
CA ASP A 203 -4.02 -7.21 -18.89
C ASP A 203 -3.94 -5.67 -18.91
N GLU A 204 -3.76 -5.09 -20.09
CA GLU A 204 -3.66 -3.64 -20.29
C GLU A 204 -4.97 -2.90 -19.93
N SER A 205 -6.11 -3.60 -19.91
CA SER A 205 -7.41 -3.05 -19.47
C SER A 205 -7.60 -3.06 -17.95
N GLY A 206 -6.65 -3.63 -17.20
CA GLY A 206 -6.70 -3.74 -15.75
C GLY A 206 -7.48 -4.96 -15.25
N ARG A 207 -7.97 -5.83 -16.12
CA ARG A 207 -8.60 -7.10 -15.71
C ARG A 207 -7.51 -8.05 -15.25
N ALA A 208 -7.71 -8.66 -14.08
CA ALA A 208 -6.70 -9.48 -13.43
C ALA A 208 -7.22 -10.86 -13.03
N GLY A 209 -6.31 -11.80 -12.89
CA GLY A 209 -6.59 -13.13 -12.38
C GLY A 209 -5.36 -14.04 -12.46
N TRP A 210 -5.59 -15.34 -12.49
CA TRP A 210 -4.56 -16.37 -12.47
C TRP A 210 -4.49 -17.09 -13.81
N MET A 211 -3.29 -17.18 -14.35
CA MET A 211 -3.02 -17.93 -15.59
C MET A 211 -1.92 -18.95 -15.33
N PHE A 212 -2.02 -20.11 -15.96
CA PHE A 212 -1.05 -21.18 -15.80
C PHE A 212 0.29 -20.80 -16.44
N LEU A 213 1.39 -21.09 -15.75
CA LEU A 213 2.74 -20.59 -16.08
C LEU A 213 3.17 -20.93 -17.52
N SER A 214 2.84 -22.12 -18.04
CA SER A 214 3.22 -22.51 -19.40
C SER A 214 2.54 -21.71 -20.51
N LEU A 215 1.46 -20.99 -20.18
CA LEU A 215 0.73 -20.10 -21.11
C LEU A 215 1.27 -18.67 -21.08
N VAL A 216 2.30 -18.41 -20.28
CA VAL A 216 2.91 -17.11 -20.08
C VAL A 216 4.36 -17.14 -20.55
N GLY A 217 4.74 -16.18 -21.39
CA GLY A 217 6.11 -16.00 -21.86
C GLY A 217 6.64 -14.64 -21.45
N ARG A 218 7.98 -14.48 -21.42
CA ARG A 218 8.58 -13.14 -21.31
C ARG A 218 8.21 -12.34 -22.55
N ARG A 219 7.70 -11.12 -22.36
CA ARG A 219 7.58 -10.15 -23.45
C ARG A 219 8.93 -9.47 -23.57
N ALA A 220 9.56 -9.56 -24.74
CA ALA A 220 10.74 -8.77 -25.00
C ALA A 220 10.36 -7.28 -24.94
N THR A 221 11.05 -6.50 -24.12
CA THR A 221 11.06 -5.06 -24.30
C THR A 221 11.89 -4.82 -25.54
N GLU A 222 11.30 -4.44 -26.67
CA GLU A 222 12.09 -3.97 -27.80
C GLU A 222 12.97 -2.80 -27.31
N PRO A 223 14.30 -2.90 -27.38
CA PRO A 223 15.16 -1.75 -27.15
C PRO A 223 14.93 -0.80 -28.34
N GLY A 224 14.43 0.40 -28.03
CA GLY A 224 14.11 1.51 -28.93
C GLY A 224 14.64 1.41 -30.36
N GLY A 225 13.69 1.42 -31.31
CA GLY A 225 13.96 1.81 -32.69
C GLY A 225 14.63 3.19 -32.69
N ARG A 226 15.80 3.26 -33.32
CA ARG A 226 16.53 4.48 -33.61
C ARG A 226 15.81 5.30 -34.66
#